data_AF-U6DGL5-F1
#
_entry.id   AF-U6DGL5-F1
#
_cell.length_a   1.000
_cell.length_b   1.000
_cell.length_c   1.000
_cell.angle_alpha   90.00
_cell.angle_beta   90.00
_cell.angle_gamma   90.00
#
_symmetry.space_group_name_H-M   'P 1'
#
loop_
_entity.id
_entity.type
_entity.pdbx_description
1 polymer ?
#
loop_
_entity_poly.entity_id
_entity_poly.type
_entity_poly.pdbx_seq_one_letter_code
_entity_poly.pdbx_strand_id
1 'polypeptide(L)'
;AFSFHGKSFHRIQQMLPDKTIASLVKYYYSWKKTRSRTSLMDRQARKLANRHNQGDSDDDVEETHPMDGNDSDYDPKKEAKKEGNTEQPVQTSKIGLGRREYQSLQHRHHSQRSKCRPPKGMYLTQEDVVAVSCSPNAANTILRQLDMELISLKRQVQNAKQVNSALKQKMEGGIEEFKPPESNQKINARWTTEEQLLAVQG
;
A
#
# COMPACT_ATOMS: atom_id res chain seq x y z
N ALA A 1 28.67 13.61 3.36
CA ALA A 1 29.35 12.39 3.86
C ALA A 1 29.17 11.19 2.92
N PHE A 2 27.97 10.63 2.72
CA PHE A 2 27.79 9.41 1.90
C PHE A 2 28.10 9.57 0.40
N SER A 3 28.02 10.79 -0.15
CA SER A 3 28.42 11.08 -1.54
C SER A 3 29.93 10.98 -1.77
N PHE A 4 30.74 11.23 -0.73
CA PHE A 4 32.20 11.29 -0.82
C PHE A 4 32.86 10.01 -0.28
N HIS A 5 32.31 9.42 0.80
CA HIS A 5 32.89 8.25 1.45
C HIS A 5 32.15 6.93 1.16
N GLY A 6 31.07 6.98 0.36
CA GLY A 6 30.35 5.80 -0.11
C GLY A 6 29.88 4.90 1.03
N LYS A 7 30.37 3.64 1.01
CA LYS A 7 30.07 2.59 2.00
C LYS A 7 31.07 2.53 3.16
N SER A 8 32.01 3.48 3.28
CA SER A 8 32.95 3.52 4.40
C SER A 8 32.24 4.02 5.66
N PHE A 9 31.43 3.16 6.27
CA PHE A 9 30.54 3.53 7.39
C PHE A 9 31.33 3.93 8.63
N HIS A 10 32.46 3.27 8.90
CA HIS A 10 33.35 3.64 10.00
C HIS A 10 33.97 5.04 9.79
N ARG A 11 34.33 5.40 8.54
CA ARG A 11 34.82 6.74 8.20
C ARG A 11 33.71 7.80 8.31
N ILE A 12 32.48 7.45 7.94
CA ILE A 12 31.32 8.34 8.08
C ILE A 12 30.97 8.53 9.56
N GLN A 13 31.10 7.49 10.39
CA GLN A 13 30.88 7.57 11.84
C GLN A 13 31.94 8.43 12.54
N GLN A 14 33.20 8.44 12.08
CA GLN A 14 34.20 9.37 12.61
C GLN A 14 33.79 10.84 12.46
N MET A 15 33.04 11.18 11.41
CA MET A 15 32.48 12.51 11.20
C MET A 15 31.13 12.73 11.90
N LEU A 16 30.46 11.64 12.29
CA LEU A 16 29.12 11.62 12.88
C LEU A 16 29.07 10.57 14.01
N PRO A 17 29.73 10.83 15.15
CA PRO A 17 29.92 9.83 16.20
C PRO A 17 28.59 9.39 16.83
N ASP A 18 27.58 10.26 16.82
CA ASP A 18 26.25 10.03 17.40
C ASP A 18 25.36 9.10 16.55
N LYS A 19 25.83 8.71 15.37
CA LYS A 19 25.10 7.81 14.48
C LYS A 19 25.80 6.45 14.45
N THR A 20 25.09 5.43 14.94
CA THR A 20 25.60 4.05 14.92
C THR A 20 25.76 3.56 13.49
N ILE A 21 26.69 2.64 13.25
CA ILE A 21 26.90 1.99 11.94
C ILE A 21 25.58 1.44 11.37
N ALA A 22 24.74 0.83 12.21
CA ALA A 22 23.44 0.30 11.80
C ALA A 22 22.49 1.39 11.25
N SER A 23 22.46 2.57 11.90
CA SER A 23 21.65 3.70 11.43
C SER A 23 22.16 4.27 10.10
N LEU A 24 23.49 4.34 9.93
CA LEU A 24 24.14 4.82 8.71
C LEU A 24 23.88 3.89 7.52
N VAL A 25 23.96 2.57 7.74
CA VAL A 25 23.66 1.56 6.73
C VAL A 25 22.19 1.65 6.29
N LYS A 26 21.27 1.71 7.26
CA LYS A 26 19.83 1.84 6.98
C LYS A 26 19.53 3.11 6.18
N TYR A 27 20.10 4.24 6.60
CA TYR A 27 19.92 5.50 5.89
C TYR A 27 20.54 5.48 4.48
N TYR A 28 21.73 4.90 4.30
CA TYR A 28 22.39 4.79 2.99
C TYR A 28 21.53 4.07 1.96
N TYR A 29 20.94 2.92 2.32
CA TYR A 29 20.10 2.17 1.39
C TYR A 29 18.74 2.85 1.16
N SER A 30 18.15 3.46 2.18
CA SER A 30 16.91 4.24 2.01
C SER A 30 17.13 5.47 1.12
N TRP A 31 18.21 6.22 1.35
CA TRP A 31 18.57 7.38 0.54
C TRP A 31 18.97 6.97 -0.89
N LYS A 32 19.74 5.90 -1.06
CA LYS A 32 20.13 5.41 -2.38
C LYS A 32 18.91 4.93 -3.19
N LYS A 33 17.92 4.33 -2.54
CA LYS A 33 16.68 3.82 -3.17
C LYS A 33 15.84 4.93 -3.84
N THR A 34 15.93 6.17 -3.37
CA THR A 34 15.20 7.31 -3.94
C THR A 34 16.08 8.23 -4.77
N ARG A 35 17.42 8.13 -4.65
CA ARG A 35 18.36 9.02 -5.34
C ARG A 35 18.48 8.76 -6.86
N SER A 36 18.15 7.57 -7.36
CA SER A 36 18.13 7.27 -8.80
C SER A 36 16.90 7.81 -9.52
N ARG A 37 15.87 8.26 -8.78
CA ARG A 37 14.62 8.79 -9.34
C ARG A 37 14.75 10.27 -9.74
N THR A 38 15.70 10.59 -10.63
CA THR A 38 15.68 11.92 -11.26
C THR A 38 14.33 12.09 -11.94
N SER A 39 13.54 13.09 -11.51
CA SER A 39 12.25 13.36 -12.13
C SER A 39 12.45 13.73 -13.61
N LEU A 40 11.42 13.56 -14.43
CA LEU A 40 11.40 14.16 -15.78
C LEU A 40 11.65 15.68 -15.71
N MET A 41 11.14 16.35 -14.65
CA MET A 41 11.43 17.75 -14.40
C MET A 41 12.90 17.99 -14.05
N ASP A 42 13.53 17.11 -13.25
CA ASP A 42 14.97 17.21 -12.95
C ASP A 42 15.83 17.00 -14.20
N ARG A 43 15.39 16.13 -15.14
CA ARG A 43 16.05 15.95 -16.43
C ARG A 43 15.95 17.20 -17.30
N GLN A 44 14.76 17.83 -17.36
CA GLN A 44 14.57 19.07 -18.08
C GLN A 44 15.35 20.24 -17.44
N ALA A 45 15.37 20.33 -16.11
CA ALA A 45 16.13 21.33 -15.37
C ALA A 45 17.64 21.19 -15.60
N ARG A 46 18.17 19.95 -15.60
CA ARG A 46 19.56 19.67 -15.97
C ARG A 46 19.85 19.99 -17.43
N LYS A 47 18.93 19.69 -18.36
CA LYS A 47 19.07 20.02 -19.79
C LYS A 47 19.09 21.53 -20.04
N LEU A 48 18.26 22.30 -19.33
CA LEU A 48 18.27 23.77 -19.38
C LEU A 48 19.54 24.35 -18.73
N ALA A 49 20.00 23.81 -17.61
CA ALA A 49 21.25 24.23 -16.98
C ALA A 49 22.48 23.92 -17.84
N ASN A 50 22.50 22.80 -18.56
CA ASN A 50 23.60 22.44 -19.46
C ASN A 50 23.65 23.32 -20.72
N ARG A 51 22.49 23.86 -21.15
CA ARG A 51 22.37 24.81 -22.27
C ARG A 51 22.77 26.24 -21.88
N HIS A 52 22.79 26.57 -20.58
CA HIS A 52 23.18 27.89 -20.09
C HIS A 52 24.71 28.06 -19.96
N ASN A 53 25.48 26.97 -19.92
CA ASN A 53 26.95 26.99 -19.82
C ASN A 53 27.69 26.79 -21.15
N GLN A 54 26.97 26.62 -22.27
CA GLN A 54 27.58 26.52 -23.59
C GLN A 54 27.11 27.71 -24.41
N GLY A 55 27.78 28.84 -24.19
CA GLY A 55 27.71 29.97 -25.10
C GLY A 55 28.25 29.54 -26.46
N ASP A 56 27.47 29.87 -27.49
CA ASP A 56 27.88 30.11 -28.86
C ASP A 56 28.60 28.96 -29.60
N SER A 57 27.85 28.18 -30.38
CA SER A 57 28.26 27.78 -31.73
C SER A 57 27.07 27.14 -32.46
N ASP A 58 26.72 27.78 -33.57
CA ASP A 58 25.92 27.23 -34.68
C ASP A 58 26.68 26.04 -35.30
N ASP A 59 25.98 24.92 -35.52
CA ASP A 59 26.13 23.94 -36.62
C ASP A 59 25.60 22.53 -36.25
N ASP A 60 25.11 21.87 -37.30
CA ASP A 60 24.56 20.52 -37.47
C ASP A 60 24.77 19.46 -36.37
N VAL A 61 23.68 18.74 -36.02
CA VAL A 61 23.74 17.57 -35.12
C VAL A 61 23.42 16.26 -35.84
N GLU A 62 24.48 15.59 -36.28
CA GLU A 62 24.54 14.16 -36.54
C GLU A 62 24.58 13.37 -35.21
N GLU A 63 23.76 12.32 -35.17
CA GLU A 63 23.91 11.06 -34.44
C GLU A 63 24.51 11.04 -33.01
N THR A 64 23.68 10.62 -32.04
CA THR A 64 23.95 9.45 -31.17
C THR A 64 22.82 9.32 -30.15
N HIS A 65 22.00 8.28 -30.30
CA HIS A 65 21.01 7.86 -29.30
C HIS A 65 21.73 7.09 -28.18
N PRO A 66 21.71 7.54 -26.91
CA PRO A 66 21.96 6.65 -25.79
C PRO A 66 20.67 5.85 -25.57
N MET A 67 20.72 4.56 -25.93
CA MET A 67 19.80 3.56 -25.41
C MET A 67 19.84 3.61 -23.88
N ASP A 68 18.74 4.00 -23.23
CA ASP A 68 18.65 3.97 -21.77
C ASP A 68 17.28 3.45 -21.31
N GLY A 69 17.31 2.18 -20.89
CA GLY A 69 16.64 1.70 -19.68
C GLY A 69 15.13 1.77 -19.65
N ASN A 70 14.49 0.71 -20.15
CA ASN A 70 13.15 0.28 -19.77
C ASN A 70 13.07 0.09 -18.23
N ASP A 71 12.56 1.07 -17.50
CA ASP A 71 12.21 0.99 -16.08
C ASP A 71 10.69 0.73 -15.94
N SER A 72 10.27 -0.47 -16.33
CA SER A 72 8.93 -0.98 -16.05
C SER A 72 9.02 -2.08 -15.00
N ASP A 73 8.95 -1.74 -13.72
CA ASP A 73 8.25 -2.55 -12.70
C ASP A 73 8.36 -1.92 -11.31
N TYR A 74 7.28 -1.29 -10.83
CA TYR A 74 6.82 -1.51 -9.45
C TYR A 74 5.39 -1.02 -9.19
N ASP A 75 4.54 -1.96 -8.76
CA ASP A 75 3.17 -1.80 -8.24
C ASP A 75 3.19 -1.55 -6.71
N PRO A 76 2.60 -0.45 -6.19
CA PRO A 76 2.61 -0.12 -4.76
C PRO A 76 1.78 -1.03 -3.83
N LYS A 77 1.24 -2.18 -4.27
CA LYS A 77 0.23 -2.93 -3.50
C LYS A 77 0.66 -4.22 -2.79
N LYS A 78 1.95 -4.54 -2.70
CA LYS A 78 2.41 -5.60 -1.78
C LYS A 78 3.25 -4.98 -0.68
N GLU A 79 2.67 -4.88 0.51
CA GLU A 79 3.26 -5.14 1.85
C GLU A 79 2.30 -4.61 2.93
N ALA A 80 1.23 -5.35 3.19
CA ALA A 80 0.48 -5.25 4.44
C ALA A 80 -0.14 -6.60 4.80
N LYS A 81 0.54 -7.30 5.72
CA LYS A 81 0.00 -8.19 6.77
C LYS A 81 -0.65 -9.55 6.38
N LYS A 82 0.08 -10.62 6.71
CA LYS A 82 -0.42 -11.82 7.43
C LYS A 82 -0.92 -11.36 8.83
N GLU A 83 -1.97 -11.85 9.50
CA GLU A 83 -2.50 -13.21 9.76
C GLU A 83 -4.01 -13.18 10.12
N GLY A 84 -4.73 -14.32 10.02
CA GLY A 84 -5.95 -14.62 10.79
C GLY A 84 -7.23 -15.01 10.00
N ASN A 85 -7.49 -16.32 9.87
CA ASN A 85 -8.63 -17.03 9.24
C ASN A 85 -9.95 -16.89 10.09
N THR A 86 -11.19 -16.94 9.56
CA THR A 86 -11.98 -18.17 9.27
C THR A 86 -13.33 -17.82 8.56
N GLU A 87 -13.59 -18.49 7.40
CA GLU A 87 -14.85 -18.98 6.74
C GLU A 87 -16.02 -18.03 6.40
N GLN A 88 -16.82 -18.14 5.31
CA GLN A 88 -16.95 -18.76 3.96
C GLN A 88 -18.18 -18.02 3.28
N PRO A 89 -18.69 -18.22 2.02
CA PRO A 89 -18.46 -19.26 0.98
C PRO A 89 -18.17 -18.72 -0.48
N VAL A 90 -17.42 -19.43 -1.35
CA VAL A 90 -17.81 -20.29 -2.52
C VAL A 90 -18.88 -19.67 -3.47
N GLN A 91 -18.77 -19.54 -4.83
CA GLN A 91 -18.55 -20.51 -5.93
C GLN A 91 -18.25 -19.78 -7.28
N THR A 92 -17.20 -20.21 -8.03
CA THR A 92 -17.20 -20.90 -9.36
C THR A 92 -17.74 -20.05 -10.56
N SER A 93 -17.20 -20.04 -11.78
CA SER A 93 -16.52 -21.06 -12.59
C SER A 93 -15.64 -20.43 -13.69
N LYS A 94 -14.57 -21.13 -14.07
CA LYS A 94 -13.77 -20.94 -15.28
C LYS A 94 -14.11 -22.04 -16.29
N ILE A 95 -14.35 -21.71 -17.56
CA ILE A 95 -14.16 -22.55 -18.78
C ILE A 95 -13.99 -21.54 -19.95
N GLY A 96 -13.12 -21.65 -20.95
CA GLY A 96 -12.24 -22.72 -21.41
C GLY A 96 -11.32 -22.23 -22.55
N LEU A 97 -10.51 -23.17 -23.05
CA LEU A 97 -9.27 -23.03 -23.80
C LEU A 97 -9.48 -22.90 -25.32
N GLY A 98 -8.54 -22.25 -26.01
CA GLY A 98 -8.47 -22.20 -27.48
C GLY A 98 -7.04 -22.00 -27.97
N ARG A 99 -6.61 -22.90 -28.86
CA ARG A 99 -5.26 -23.19 -29.37
C ARG A 99 -4.72 -22.11 -30.32
N ARG A 100 -3.40 -22.06 -30.43
CA ARG A 100 -2.58 -21.27 -31.39
C ARG A 100 -2.95 -21.54 -32.85
N GLU A 101 -3.12 -20.47 -33.64
CA GLU A 101 -2.85 -20.44 -35.08
C GLU A 101 -2.03 -19.19 -35.42
N TYR A 102 -0.97 -19.41 -36.20
CA TYR A 102 -0.08 -18.40 -36.77
C TYR A 102 -0.74 -17.87 -38.05
N GLN A 103 -1.23 -16.63 -38.04
CA GLN A 103 -1.61 -15.97 -39.29
C GLN A 103 -1.36 -14.46 -39.25
N SER A 104 -0.61 -14.04 -40.27
CA SER A 104 -0.34 -12.68 -40.74
C SER A 104 0.27 -11.67 -39.76
N LEU A 105 1.58 -11.49 -39.91
CA LEU A 105 2.19 -10.16 -40.03
C LEU A 105 1.33 -9.32 -40.99
N GLN A 106 0.56 -8.39 -40.45
CA GLN A 106 0.21 -7.11 -41.09
C GLN A 106 -0.58 -6.25 -40.08
N HIS A 107 0.05 -5.14 -39.67
CA HIS A 107 -0.57 -3.97 -39.07
C HIS A 107 -1.68 -4.19 -38.02
N ARG A 108 -1.30 -4.43 -36.75
CA ARG A 108 -2.22 -4.23 -35.62
C ARG A 108 -1.97 -2.88 -34.94
N HIS A 109 -2.28 -1.79 -35.62
CA HIS A 109 -2.60 -0.54 -34.93
C HIS A 109 -4.00 -0.68 -34.31
N HIS A 110 -4.08 -1.25 -33.11
CA HIS A 110 -5.29 -1.15 -32.29
C HIS A 110 -4.95 -0.73 -30.87
N SER A 111 -4.42 0.49 -30.75
CA SER A 111 -4.32 1.25 -29.49
C SER A 111 -5.66 1.89 -29.07
N GLN A 112 -6.77 1.63 -29.79
CA GLN A 112 -8.05 2.29 -29.52
C GLN A 112 -8.81 1.71 -28.32
N ARG A 113 -8.37 0.59 -27.74
CA ARG A 113 -9.05 -0.03 -26.58
C ARG A 113 -8.73 0.64 -25.24
N SER A 114 -7.73 1.51 -25.19
CA SER A 114 -7.37 2.29 -23.98
C SER A 114 -8.25 3.53 -23.78
N LYS A 115 -9.23 3.81 -24.65
CA LYS A 115 -10.05 5.03 -24.62
C LYS A 115 -11.43 4.90 -23.96
N CYS A 116 -11.86 3.71 -23.56
CA CYS A 116 -13.23 3.51 -23.07
C CYS A 116 -13.32 3.43 -21.54
N ARG A 117 -12.51 4.20 -20.81
CA ARG A 117 -12.67 4.36 -19.36
C ARG A 117 -12.90 5.83 -19.04
N PRO A 118 -13.85 6.15 -18.15
CA PRO A 118 -14.00 7.51 -17.66
C PRO A 118 -12.67 8.06 -17.11
N PRO A 119 -12.46 9.39 -17.16
CA PRO A 119 -11.34 10.04 -16.52
C PRO A 119 -11.17 9.62 -15.05
N LYS A 120 -9.94 9.70 -14.54
CA LYS A 120 -9.66 9.36 -13.15
C LYS A 120 -10.54 10.18 -12.20
N GLY A 121 -11.22 9.51 -11.28
CA GLY A 121 -12.15 10.15 -10.33
C GLY A 121 -13.58 10.29 -10.85
N MET A 122 -13.83 9.93 -12.12
CA MET A 122 -15.18 9.84 -12.67
C MET A 122 -15.66 8.39 -12.61
N TYR A 123 -16.86 8.20 -12.08
CA TYR A 123 -17.53 6.91 -12.00
C TYR A 123 -18.75 6.97 -12.89
N LEU A 124 -18.74 6.20 -13.97
CA LEU A 124 -19.84 6.10 -14.92
C LEU A 124 -20.07 4.61 -15.18
N THR A 125 -21.23 4.12 -14.80
CA THR A 125 -21.68 2.76 -15.07
C THR A 125 -22.98 2.80 -15.87
N GLN A 126 -23.25 1.75 -16.65
CA GLN A 126 -24.50 1.66 -17.40
C GLN A 126 -25.73 1.69 -16.47
N GLU A 127 -25.63 1.02 -15.33
CA GLU A 127 -26.67 0.95 -14.32
C GLU A 127 -27.01 2.33 -13.75
N ASP A 128 -26.00 3.09 -13.31
CA ASP A 128 -26.20 4.42 -12.72
C ASP A 128 -26.77 5.40 -13.74
N VAL A 129 -26.29 5.35 -14.99
CA VAL A 129 -26.81 6.21 -16.06
C VAL A 129 -28.29 5.93 -16.31
N VAL A 130 -28.67 4.65 -16.43
CA VAL A 130 -30.08 4.25 -16.63
C VAL A 130 -30.93 4.65 -15.43
N ALA A 131 -30.45 4.42 -14.20
CA ALA A 131 -31.17 4.75 -12.97
C ALA A 131 -31.45 6.26 -12.86
N VAL A 132 -30.48 7.09 -13.18
CA VAL A 132 -30.62 8.56 -13.12
C VAL A 132 -31.48 9.09 -14.26
N SER A 133 -31.44 8.46 -15.45
CA SER A 133 -32.21 8.90 -16.63
C SER A 133 -33.62 8.32 -16.71
N CYS A 134 -34.05 7.46 -15.79
CA CYS A 134 -35.32 6.74 -15.93
C CYS A 134 -36.57 7.63 -15.83
N SER A 135 -36.46 8.84 -15.27
CA SER A 135 -37.52 9.85 -15.26
C SER A 135 -36.94 11.26 -15.04
N PRO A 136 -37.69 12.34 -15.34
CA PRO A 136 -37.20 13.71 -15.16
C PRO A 136 -36.76 14.07 -13.74
N ASN A 137 -37.25 13.33 -12.72
CA ASN A 137 -36.95 13.61 -11.32
C ASN A 137 -36.14 12.50 -10.62
N ALA A 138 -35.76 11.43 -11.33
CA ALA A 138 -35.06 10.29 -10.75
C ALA A 138 -33.75 10.69 -10.06
N ALA A 139 -32.96 11.55 -10.72
CA ALA A 139 -31.72 12.11 -10.16
C ALA A 139 -31.93 12.74 -8.77
N ASN A 140 -32.93 13.61 -8.64
CA ASN A 140 -33.24 14.30 -7.39
C ASN A 140 -33.73 13.35 -6.31
N THR A 141 -34.50 12.32 -6.68
CA THR A 141 -34.98 11.30 -5.74
C THR A 141 -33.81 10.49 -5.19
N ILE A 142 -32.89 10.03 -6.05
CA ILE A 142 -31.72 9.25 -5.64
C ILE A 142 -30.83 10.09 -4.71
N LEU A 143 -30.56 11.35 -5.05
CA LEU A 143 -29.74 12.23 -4.21
C LEU A 143 -30.36 12.45 -2.82
N ARG A 144 -31.68 12.71 -2.74
CA ARG A 144 -32.37 12.85 -1.45
C ARG A 144 -32.36 11.56 -0.63
N GLN A 145 -32.50 10.40 -1.29
CA GLN A 145 -32.41 9.11 -0.62
C GLN A 145 -31.01 8.92 0.00
N LEU A 146 -29.95 9.22 -0.76
CA LEU A 146 -28.57 9.15 -0.25
C LEU A 146 -28.32 10.14 0.90
N ASP A 147 -28.88 11.35 0.85
CA ASP A 147 -28.79 12.32 1.96
C ASP A 147 -29.47 11.80 3.22
N MET A 148 -30.65 11.18 3.09
CA MET A 148 -31.36 10.55 4.20
C MET A 148 -30.57 9.38 4.79
N GLU A 149 -29.99 8.52 3.95
CA GLU A 149 -29.11 7.43 4.39
C GLU A 149 -27.88 7.96 5.10
N LEU A 150 -27.24 9.01 4.58
CA LEU A 150 -26.09 9.65 5.21
C LEU A 150 -26.42 10.19 6.59
N ILE A 151 -27.57 10.87 6.75
CA ILE A 151 -28.04 11.37 8.05
C ILE A 151 -28.34 10.22 9.00
N SER A 152 -28.98 9.16 8.51
CA SER A 152 -29.30 7.97 9.31
C SER A 152 -28.04 7.29 9.84
N LEU A 153 -27.05 7.05 8.96
CA LEU A 153 -25.77 6.45 9.33
C LEU A 153 -24.98 7.35 10.28
N LYS A 154 -24.97 8.67 10.07
CA LYS A 154 -24.35 9.62 11.01
C LYS A 154 -24.98 9.51 12.41
N ARG A 155 -26.31 9.41 12.50
CA ARG A 155 -27.01 9.24 13.78
C ARG A 155 -26.66 7.89 14.42
N GLN A 156 -26.62 6.81 13.65
CA GLN A 156 -26.21 5.49 14.14
C GLN A 156 -24.79 5.52 14.72
N VAL A 157 -23.84 6.18 14.05
CA VAL A 157 -22.47 6.35 14.55
C VAL A 157 -22.45 7.10 15.89
N GLN A 158 -23.24 8.17 16.05
CA GLN A 158 -23.30 8.90 17.32
C GLN A 158 -23.91 8.05 18.44
N ASN A 159 -24.96 7.27 18.14
CA ASN A 159 -25.53 6.35 19.11
C ASN A 159 -24.51 5.27 19.54
N ALA A 160 -23.83 4.65 18.58
CA ALA A 160 -22.78 3.67 18.85
C ALA A 160 -21.64 4.26 19.68
N LYS A 161 -21.24 5.52 19.40
CA LYS A 161 -20.25 6.24 20.22
C LYS A 161 -20.70 6.40 21.67
N GLN A 162 -21.96 6.79 21.89
CA GLN A 162 -22.51 6.95 23.24
C GLN A 162 -22.52 5.62 24.01
N VAL A 163 -23.01 4.55 23.38
CA VAL A 163 -23.04 3.20 23.97
C VAL A 163 -21.63 2.73 24.29
N ASN A 164 -20.69 2.84 23.34
CA ASN A 164 -19.30 2.44 23.55
C ASN A 164 -18.61 3.27 24.65
N SER A 165 -18.94 4.56 24.76
CA SER A 165 -18.42 5.40 25.85
C SER A 165 -18.89 4.89 27.21
N ALA A 166 -20.17 4.57 27.35
CA ALA A 166 -20.72 4.03 28.59
C ALA A 166 -20.12 2.64 28.92
N LEU A 167 -19.94 1.77 27.92
CA LEU A 167 -19.30 0.47 28.13
C LEU A 167 -17.83 0.61 28.51
N LYS A 168 -17.10 1.53 27.89
CA LYS A 168 -15.70 1.82 28.25
C LYS A 168 -15.58 2.29 29.69
N GLN A 169 -16.49 3.16 30.15
CA GLN A 169 -16.53 3.60 31.54
C GLN A 169 -16.84 2.43 32.50
N LYS A 170 -17.74 1.53 32.13
CA LYS A 170 -18.04 0.35 32.97
C LYS A 170 -16.88 -0.64 33.09
N MET A 171 -16.00 -0.69 32.10
CA MET A 171 -14.79 -1.54 32.10
C MET A 171 -13.55 -0.76 32.55
N GLU A 172 -13.72 0.45 33.06
CA GLU A 172 -12.63 1.25 33.61
C GLU A 172 -12.02 0.52 34.83
N GLY A 173 -10.69 0.50 34.92
CA GLY A 173 -9.97 -0.30 35.92
C GLY A 173 -9.54 -1.70 35.44
N GLY A 174 -10.15 -2.22 34.38
CA GLY A 174 -9.77 -3.51 33.79
C GLY A 174 -9.99 -4.70 34.73
N ILE A 175 -9.10 -5.68 34.70
CA ILE A 175 -9.18 -6.90 35.53
C ILE A 175 -7.89 -7.17 36.30
N GLU A 176 -6.98 -6.21 36.38
CA GLU A 176 -5.64 -6.43 36.95
C GLU A 176 -5.71 -6.79 38.44
N GLU A 177 -6.68 -6.23 39.18
CA GLU A 177 -6.91 -6.59 40.59
C GLU A 177 -7.43 -8.03 40.79
N PHE A 178 -7.99 -8.64 39.75
CA PHE A 178 -8.50 -10.01 39.77
C PHE A 178 -7.52 -11.01 39.14
N LYS A 179 -6.38 -10.55 38.62
CA LYS A 179 -5.40 -11.43 37.99
C LYS A 179 -4.66 -12.22 39.09
N PRO A 180 -4.73 -13.56 39.10
CA PRO A 180 -3.96 -14.36 40.03
C PRO A 180 -2.46 -14.24 39.74
N PRO A 181 -1.58 -14.40 40.74
CA PRO A 181 -0.14 -14.40 40.52
C PRO A 181 0.27 -15.48 39.52
N GLU A 182 1.13 -15.14 38.54
CA GLU A 182 1.66 -16.12 37.60
C GLU A 182 2.67 -17.05 38.30
N SER A 183 2.43 -18.35 38.21
CA SER A 183 3.38 -19.35 38.71
C SER A 183 4.56 -19.48 37.74
N ASN A 184 5.78 -19.24 38.24
CA ASN A 184 7.02 -19.40 37.47
C ASN A 184 7.74 -20.72 37.80
N GLN A 185 6.96 -21.79 38.04
CA GLN A 185 7.52 -23.10 38.36
C GLN A 185 8.15 -23.72 37.12
N LYS A 186 9.39 -24.20 37.25
CA LYS A 186 10.06 -24.96 36.19
C LYS A 186 9.46 -26.35 36.13
N ILE A 187 9.20 -26.84 34.91
CA ILE A 187 8.74 -28.20 34.68
C ILE A 187 9.75 -29.18 35.27
N ASN A 188 9.26 -30.09 36.10
CA ASN A 188 10.04 -31.17 36.70
C ASN A 188 9.59 -32.52 36.11
N ALA A 189 10.55 -33.37 35.75
CA ALA A 189 10.26 -34.70 35.20
C ALA A 189 9.88 -35.74 36.28
N ARG A 190 10.17 -35.46 37.55
CA ARG A 190 9.90 -36.36 38.67
C ARG A 190 8.52 -36.05 39.26
N TRP A 191 7.65 -37.05 39.27
CA TRP A 191 6.33 -36.98 39.90
C TRP A 191 6.41 -37.21 41.41
N THR A 192 5.92 -36.26 42.18
CA THR A 192 5.69 -36.40 43.62
C THR A 192 4.36 -37.13 43.88
N THR A 193 4.20 -37.68 45.08
CA THR A 193 2.92 -38.31 45.50
C THR A 193 1.77 -37.31 45.52
N GLU A 194 2.03 -36.05 45.90
CA GLU A 194 1.03 -34.97 45.87
C GLU A 194 0.56 -34.68 44.45
N GLU A 195 1.48 -34.52 43.50
CA GLU A 195 1.14 -34.29 42.08
C GLU A 195 0.37 -35.47 41.47
N GLN A 196 0.69 -36.71 41.86
CA GLN A 196 -0.08 -37.89 41.43
C GLN A 196 -1.52 -37.86 41.95
N LEU A 197 -1.73 -37.46 43.21
CA LEU A 197 -3.08 -37.33 43.78
C LEU A 197 -3.87 -36.18 43.12
N LEU A 198 -3.23 -35.02 42.91
CA LEU A 198 -3.84 -33.90 42.19
C LEU A 198 -4.22 -34.29 40.75
N ALA A 199 -3.37 -35.05 40.06
CA ALA A 199 -3.63 -35.53 38.70
C ALA A 199 -4.79 -36.54 38.61
N VAL A 200 -5.12 -37.24 39.71
CA VAL A 200 -6.29 -38.13 39.78
C VAL A 200 -7.57 -37.34 40.10
N GLN A 201 -7.45 -36.18 40.78
CA GLN A 201 -8.58 -35.34 41.19
C GLN A 201 -8.99 -34.29 40.15
N GLY A 202 -8.03 -33.79 39.38
CA GLY A 202 -8.24 -32.79 38.32
C GLY A 202 -8.86 -33.37 37.06
#